data_AF-A0A9P6N1P6-F1
#
_entry.id   AF-A0A9P6N1P6-F1
#
_cell.length_a   1.000
_cell.length_b   1.000
_cell.length_c   1.000
_cell.angle_alpha   90.00
_cell.angle_beta   90.00
_cell.angle_gamma   90.00
#
_symmetry.space_group_name_H-M   'P 1'
#
loop_
_entity.id
_entity.type
_entity.pdbx_description
1 polymer ?
#
loop_
_entity_poly.entity_id
_entity_poly.type
_entity_poly.pdbx_seq_one_letter_code
_entity_poly.pdbx_strand_id
1 'polypeptide(L)'
;MDRLTQLQDAIDKLALLFVSSLDHLTKNAPLVPLNQNIPVVNTDSAQELALDISRQAKELETLIDNLPGISQTPEDQTRDLELLGQQNAQATEDYEAAVSEAKILLQEVTLALRDIAEDQSHS
;
A
#
# COMPACT_ATOMS: atom_id res chain seq x y z
N MET A 1 -0.78 6.04 1.03
CA MET A 1 -0.11 6.54 -0.19
C MET A 1 -0.43 5.58 -1.32
N ASP A 2 -0.81 6.10 -2.47
CA ASP A 2 -1.07 5.33 -3.68
C ASP A 2 0.20 4.57 -4.12
N ARG A 3 0.03 3.35 -4.67
CA ARG A 3 1.14 2.50 -5.11
C ARG A 3 1.90 3.14 -6.27
N LEU A 4 1.19 3.88 -7.13
CA LEU A 4 1.82 4.65 -8.21
C LEU A 4 2.70 5.77 -7.66
N THR A 5 2.23 6.50 -6.63
CA THR A 5 3.04 7.51 -5.95
C THR A 5 4.28 6.89 -5.29
N GLN A 6 4.15 5.73 -4.62
CA GLN A 6 5.31 5.01 -4.05
C GLN A 6 6.33 4.61 -5.12
N LEU A 7 5.87 4.21 -6.31
CA LEU A 7 6.75 3.88 -7.42
C LEU A 7 7.49 5.12 -7.94
N GLN A 8 6.79 6.25 -8.06
CA GLN A 8 7.39 7.53 -8.45
C GLN A 8 8.47 7.95 -7.47
N ASP A 9 8.18 7.93 -6.17
CA ASP A 9 9.15 8.27 -5.12
C ASP A 9 10.39 7.35 -5.16
N ALA A 10 10.19 6.06 -5.42
CA ALA A 10 11.28 5.10 -5.51
C ALA A 10 12.16 5.31 -6.76
N ILE A 11 11.58 5.74 -7.89
CA ILE A 11 12.32 6.11 -9.10
C ILE A 11 13.15 7.37 -8.84
N ASP A 12 12.55 8.39 -8.22
CA ASP A 12 13.24 9.63 -7.88
C ASP A 12 14.40 9.38 -6.92
N LYS A 13 14.20 8.51 -5.91
CA LYS A 13 15.26 8.08 -4.99
C LYS A 13 16.38 7.34 -5.71
N LEU A 14 16.06 6.46 -6.67
CA LEU A 14 17.08 5.76 -7.47
C LEU A 14 17.89 6.74 -8.33
N ALA A 15 17.23 7.72 -8.96
CA ALA A 15 17.91 8.75 -9.74
C ALA A 15 18.86 9.59 -8.86
N LEU A 16 18.41 9.97 -7.66
CA LEU A 16 19.24 10.68 -6.69
C LEU A 16 20.44 9.83 -6.24
N LEU A 17 20.24 8.54 -5.98
CA LEU A 17 21.31 7.60 -5.65
C LEU A 17 22.36 7.51 -6.75
N PHE A 18 21.96 7.46 -8.03
CA PHE A 18 22.91 7.45 -9.15
C PHE A 18 23.76 8.73 -9.18
N VAL A 19 23.13 9.89 -9.11
CA VAL A 19 23.87 11.18 -9.16
C VAL A 19 24.79 11.33 -7.97
N SER A 20 24.32 10.98 -6.77
CA SER A 20 25.09 11.07 -5.52
C SER A 20 26.27 10.09 -5.51
N SER A 21 26.06 8.87 -6.04
CA SER A 21 27.11 7.86 -6.17
C SER A 21 28.20 8.30 -7.14
N LEU A 22 27.82 8.88 -8.29
CA LEU A 22 28.77 9.44 -9.26
C LEU A 22 29.55 10.62 -8.68
N ASP A 23 28.88 11.53 -7.98
CA ASP A 23 29.53 12.66 -7.31
C ASP A 23 30.54 12.17 -6.24
N HIS A 24 30.15 11.19 -5.43
CA HIS A 24 31.02 10.60 -4.41
C HIS A 24 32.23 9.89 -5.03
N LEU A 25 32.03 9.08 -6.08
CA LEU A 25 33.11 8.38 -6.77
C LEU A 25 34.07 9.35 -7.46
N THR A 26 33.56 10.44 -8.05
CA THR A 26 34.39 11.44 -8.73
C THR A 26 35.22 12.24 -7.73
N LYS A 27 34.63 12.62 -6.60
CA LYS A 27 35.34 13.39 -5.54
C LYS A 27 36.39 12.55 -4.80
N ASN A 28 36.12 11.27 -4.60
CA ASN A 28 36.99 10.36 -3.87
C ASN A 28 37.77 9.40 -4.78
N ALA A 29 37.85 9.72 -6.08
CA ALA A 29 38.54 8.88 -7.05
C ALA A 29 40.02 8.68 -6.62
N PRO A 30 40.49 7.44 -6.44
CA PRO A 30 41.86 7.20 -6.06
C PRO A 30 42.80 7.63 -7.19
N LEU A 31 43.90 8.29 -6.84
CA LEU A 31 44.96 8.63 -7.78
C LEU A 31 45.60 7.33 -8.31
N VAL A 32 45.56 7.12 -9.62
CA VAL A 32 46.23 5.98 -10.27
C VAL A 32 47.72 6.30 -10.38
N PRO A 33 48.61 5.56 -9.69
CA PRO A 33 50.03 5.85 -9.73
C PRO A 33 50.60 5.38 -11.07
N LEU A 34 51.38 6.25 -11.71
CA LEU A 34 52.14 5.91 -12.92
C LEU A 34 53.29 4.91 -12.64
N ASN A 35 53.62 4.70 -11.36
CA ASN A 35 54.68 3.80 -10.90
C ASN A 35 54.12 2.82 -9.86
N GLN A 36 54.32 1.52 -10.08
CA GLN A 36 53.68 0.43 -9.32
C GLN A 36 54.12 0.35 -7.84
N ASN A 37 55.15 1.10 -7.43
CA ASN A 37 55.69 1.10 -6.08
C ASN A 37 54.97 2.06 -5.09
N ILE A 38 53.98 2.83 -5.53
CA ILE A 38 53.25 3.76 -4.65
C ILE A 38 51.96 3.07 -4.18
N PRO A 39 51.75 2.88 -2.86
CA PRO A 39 50.52 2.28 -2.35
C PRO A 39 49.34 3.22 -2.57
N VAL A 40 48.27 2.69 -3.19
CA VAL A 40 47.01 3.39 -3.43
C VAL A 40 45.99 2.93 -2.39
N VAL A 41 45.29 3.86 -1.77
CA VAL A 41 44.15 3.55 -0.91
C VAL A 41 42.95 3.30 -1.83
N ASN A 42 42.54 2.04 -1.95
CA ASN A 42 41.25 1.71 -2.56
C ASN A 42 40.15 1.96 -1.55
N THR A 43 39.18 2.79 -1.90
CA THR A 43 37.98 3.00 -1.12
C THR A 43 36.92 1.98 -1.56
N ASP A 44 36.56 1.03 -0.69
CA ASP A 44 35.52 0.01 -0.93
C ASP A 44 34.10 0.60 -1.14
N SER A 45 33.97 1.92 -1.09
CA SER A 45 32.74 2.70 -1.25
C SER A 45 32.01 2.41 -2.57
N ALA A 46 32.72 2.04 -3.64
CA ALA A 46 32.07 1.71 -4.92
C ALA A 46 31.18 0.46 -4.82
N GLN A 47 31.60 -0.52 -4.01
CA GLN A 47 30.87 -1.78 -3.87
C GLN A 47 29.62 -1.61 -3.00
N GLU A 48 29.70 -0.80 -1.94
CA GLU A 48 28.55 -0.44 -1.09
C GLU A 48 27.50 0.34 -1.88
N LEU A 49 27.91 1.35 -2.66
CA LEU A 49 27.00 2.12 -3.52
C LEU A 49 26.33 1.23 -4.58
N ALA A 50 27.07 0.28 -5.18
CA ALA A 50 26.53 -0.65 -6.15
C ALA A 50 25.49 -1.62 -5.53
N LEU A 51 25.73 -2.07 -4.30
CA LEU A 51 24.78 -2.89 -3.54
C LEU A 51 23.50 -2.12 -3.23
N ASP A 52 23.62 -0.86 -2.82
CA ASP A 52 22.47 -0.01 -2.50
C ASP A 52 21.61 0.28 -3.74
N ILE A 53 22.24 0.58 -4.88
CA ILE A 53 21.55 0.76 -6.17
C ILE A 53 20.83 -0.54 -6.57
N SER A 54 21.49 -1.69 -6.44
CA SER A 54 20.92 -3.00 -6.80
C SER A 54 19.73 -3.35 -5.92
N ARG A 55 19.80 -3.07 -4.62
CA ARG A 55 18.68 -3.25 -3.69
C ARG A 55 17.50 -2.36 -4.09
N GLN A 56 17.75 -1.08 -4.35
CA GLN A 56 16.69 -0.14 -4.73
C GLN A 56 16.02 -0.52 -6.07
N ALA A 57 16.81 -1.02 -7.03
CA ALA A 57 16.27 -1.56 -8.28
C ALA A 57 15.37 -2.78 -8.04
N LYS A 58 15.75 -3.68 -7.12
CA LYS A 58 14.92 -4.85 -6.79
C LYS A 58 13.63 -4.48 -6.07
N GLU A 59 13.66 -3.46 -5.22
CA GLU A 59 12.46 -2.89 -4.60
C GLU A 59 11.51 -2.31 -5.65
N LEU A 60 12.03 -1.64 -6.68
CA LEU A 60 11.24 -1.14 -7.81
C LEU A 60 10.58 -2.26 -8.61
N GLU A 61 11.31 -3.32 -8.94
CA GLU A 61 10.73 -4.51 -9.60
C GLU A 61 9.57 -5.09 -8.77
N THR A 62 9.78 -5.22 -7.46
CA THR A 62 8.74 -5.73 -6.55
C THR A 62 7.54 -4.78 -6.50
N LEU A 63 7.74 -3.47 -6.53
CA LEU A 63 6.64 -2.50 -6.58
C LEU A 63 5.84 -2.60 -7.88
N ILE A 64 6.52 -2.79 -9.02
CA ILE A 64 5.89 -2.98 -10.33
C ILE A 64 5.05 -4.26 -10.34
N ASP A 65 5.60 -5.37 -9.87
CA ASP A 65 4.90 -6.66 -9.81
C ASP A 65 3.66 -6.61 -8.92
N ASN A 66 3.66 -5.74 -7.91
CA ASN A 66 2.56 -5.55 -6.96
C ASN A 66 1.62 -4.39 -7.34
N LEU A 67 1.74 -3.81 -8.54
CA LEU A 67 0.79 -2.78 -8.97
C LEU A 67 -0.61 -3.39 -9.12
N PRO A 68 -1.64 -2.79 -8.51
CA PRO A 68 -3.00 -3.27 -8.68
C PRO A 68 -3.45 -3.09 -10.14
N GLY A 69 -4.09 -4.11 -10.71
CA GLY A 69 -4.67 -4.03 -12.05
C GLY A 69 -3.68 -4.13 -13.22
N ILE A 70 -2.37 -4.34 -12.99
CA ILE A 70 -1.36 -4.54 -14.05
C ILE A 70 -1.70 -5.68 -15.02
N SER A 71 -2.38 -6.71 -14.54
CA SER A 71 -2.76 -7.90 -15.30
C SER A 71 -4.21 -7.89 -15.79
N GLN A 72 -4.98 -6.85 -15.48
CA GLN A 72 -6.39 -6.74 -15.86
C GLN A 72 -6.57 -5.82 -17.06
N THR A 73 -7.47 -6.18 -17.97
CA THR A 73 -7.88 -5.28 -19.04
C THR A 73 -8.85 -4.22 -18.49
N PRO A 74 -8.94 -3.03 -19.12
CA PRO A 74 -9.94 -2.02 -18.74
C PRO A 74 -11.37 -2.56 -18.75
N GLU A 75 -11.67 -3.47 -19.68
CA GLU A 75 -12.96 -4.14 -19.79
C GLU A 75 -13.23 -5.05 -18.59
N ASP A 76 -12.24 -5.84 -18.15
CA ASP A 76 -12.35 -6.68 -16.94
C ASP A 76 -12.59 -5.82 -15.70
N GLN A 77 -11.85 -4.72 -15.57
CA GLN A 77 -12.01 -3.77 -14.46
C GLN A 77 -13.42 -3.16 -14.44
N THR A 78 -13.94 -2.79 -15.61
CA THR A 78 -15.30 -2.25 -15.73
C THR A 78 -16.33 -3.29 -15.30
N ARG A 79 -16.17 -4.54 -15.74
CA ARG A 79 -17.07 -5.64 -15.36
C ARG A 79 -17.02 -5.93 -13.86
N ASP A 80 -15.84 -5.91 -13.26
CA ASP A 80 -15.66 -6.11 -11.83
C ASP A 80 -16.33 -4.97 -11.02
N LEU A 81 -16.22 -3.72 -11.49
CA LEU A 81 -16.91 -2.57 -10.88
C LEU A 81 -18.43 -2.69 -10.95
N GLU A 82 -18.98 -3.12 -12.09
CA GLU A 82 -20.42 -3.36 -12.23
C GLU A 82 -20.91 -4.46 -11.28
N LEU A 83 -20.17 -5.57 -11.19
CA LEU A 83 -20.49 -6.67 -10.29
C LEU A 83 -20.43 -6.22 -8.82
N LEU A 84 -19.39 -5.49 -8.43
CA LEU A 84 -19.27 -4.93 -7.09
C LEU A 84 -20.42 -3.96 -6.78
N GLY A 85 -20.85 -3.16 -7.76
CA GLY A 85 -22.00 -2.26 -7.63
C GLY A 85 -23.29 -3.03 -7.36
N GLN A 86 -23.55 -4.12 -8.10
CA GLN A 86 -24.72 -4.97 -7.89
C GLN A 86 -24.68 -5.67 -6.52
N GLN A 87 -23.53 -6.21 -6.12
CA GLN A 87 -23.35 -6.83 -4.81
C GLN A 87 -23.56 -5.84 -3.66
N ASN A 88 -23.08 -4.62 -3.81
CA ASN A 88 -23.26 -3.56 -2.81
C ASN A 88 -24.74 -3.15 -2.68
N ALA A 89 -25.44 -3.03 -3.81
CA ALA A 89 -26.87 -2.74 -3.81
C ALA A 89 -27.67 -3.85 -3.08
N GLN A 90 -27.40 -5.12 -3.38
CA GLN A 90 -28.06 -6.24 -2.70
C GLN A 90 -27.73 -6.26 -1.20
N ALA A 91 -26.46 -6.10 -0.83
CA ALA A 91 -26.04 -6.08 0.56
C ALA A 91 -26.67 -4.92 1.34
N THR A 92 -26.92 -3.80 0.68
CA THR A 92 -27.62 -2.64 1.27
C THR A 92 -29.09 -2.96 1.52
N GLU A 93 -29.79 -3.58 0.57
CA GLU A 93 -31.18 -4.01 0.74
C GLU A 93 -31.33 -5.01 1.88
N ASP A 94 -30.45 -6.02 1.93
CA ASP A 94 -30.43 -7.03 2.99
C ASP A 94 -30.17 -6.38 4.37
N TYR A 95 -29.25 -5.41 4.40
CA TYR A 95 -28.96 -4.63 5.61
C TYR A 95 -30.16 -3.80 6.07
N GLU A 96 -30.84 -3.12 5.15
CA GLU A 96 -32.04 -2.32 5.47
C GLU A 96 -33.17 -3.20 6.01
N ALA A 97 -33.40 -4.37 5.41
CA ALA A 97 -34.38 -5.33 5.89
C ALA A 97 -34.06 -5.81 7.31
N ALA A 98 -32.81 -6.20 7.57
CA ALA A 98 -32.36 -6.63 8.88
C ALA A 98 -32.49 -5.52 9.95
N VAL A 99 -32.17 -4.27 9.59
CA VAL A 99 -32.35 -3.11 10.48
C VAL A 99 -33.82 -2.85 10.77
N SER A 100 -34.70 -3.02 9.78
CA SER A 100 -36.15 -2.88 9.98
C SER A 100 -36.69 -3.93 10.95
N GLU A 101 -36.33 -5.20 10.75
CA GLU A 101 -36.72 -6.29 11.64
C GLU A 101 -36.22 -6.06 13.07
N ALA A 102 -34.95 -5.67 13.22
CA ALA A 102 -34.37 -5.37 14.53
C ALA A 102 -35.12 -4.24 15.26
N LYS A 103 -35.60 -3.21 14.54
CA LYS A 103 -36.39 -2.12 15.13
C LYS A 103 -37.76 -2.60 15.61
N ILE A 104 -38.43 -3.45 14.85
CA ILE A 104 -39.73 -4.03 15.23
C ILE A 104 -39.56 -4.87 16.50
N LEU A 105 -38.58 -5.77 16.50
CA LEU A 105 -38.29 -6.61 17.66
C LEU A 105 -37.95 -5.78 18.91
N LEU A 106 -37.17 -4.71 18.75
CA LEU A 106 -36.86 -3.79 19.85
C LEU A 106 -38.13 -3.13 20.42
N GLN A 107 -39.06 -2.71 19.56
CA GLN A 107 -40.34 -2.14 20.00
C GLN A 107 -41.16 -3.17 20.77
N GLU A 108 -41.27 -4.40 20.28
CA GLU A 108 -42.00 -5.49 20.95
C GLU A 108 -41.41 -5.80 22.33
N VAL A 109 -40.09 -5.93 22.42
CA VAL A 109 -39.39 -6.15 23.70
C VAL A 109 -39.62 -4.98 24.66
N THR A 110 -39.58 -3.74 24.16
CA THR A 110 -39.80 -2.54 24.98
C THR A 110 -41.23 -2.49 25.52
N LEU A 111 -42.22 -2.85 24.71
CA LEU A 111 -43.63 -2.94 25.13
C LEU A 111 -43.82 -4.03 26.18
N ALA A 112 -43.30 -5.24 25.94
CA ALA A 112 -43.40 -6.33 26.91
C ALA A 112 -42.76 -5.98 28.27
N LEU A 113 -41.60 -5.32 28.26
CA LEU A 113 -40.95 -4.84 29.49
C LEU A 113 -41.78 -3.78 30.22
N ARG A 114 -42.43 -2.88 29.46
CA ARG A 114 -43.33 -1.87 30.02
C ARG A 114 -44.56 -2.51 30.66
N ASP A 115 -45.19 -3.47 30.00
CA ASP A 115 -46.37 -4.17 30.53
C ASP A 115 -46.03 -4.90 31.84
N ILE A 116 -44.87 -5.58 31.89
CA ILE A 116 -44.38 -6.23 33.11
C ILE A 116 -44.14 -5.20 34.23
N ALA A 117 -43.57 -4.04 33.91
CA ALA A 117 -43.33 -2.98 34.89
C ALA A 117 -44.64 -2.36 35.42
N GLU A 118 -45.65 -2.18 34.56
CA GLU A 118 -46.98 -1.70 34.97
C GLU A 118 -47.69 -2.73 35.86
N ASP A 119 -47.65 -4.02 35.53
CA ASP A 119 -48.23 -5.10 36.35
C ASP A 119 -47.57 -5.19 37.74
N GLN A 120 -46.25 -5.03 37.82
CA GLN A 120 -45.53 -5.02 39.11
C GLN A 120 -45.79 -3.78 39.96
N SER A 121 -46.26 -2.68 39.37
CA SER A 121 -46.59 -1.44 40.09
C SER A 121 -48.01 -1.43 40.67
N HIS A 122 -48.89 -2.30 40.16
CA HIS A 122 -50.30 -2.43 40.58
C HIS A 122 -50.55 -3.60 41.56
N SER A 123 -49.53 -4.40 41.88
CA SER A 123 -49.57 -5.44 42.91
C SER A 123 -48.85 -5.02 44.19
#